data_AF-A0A536M0X6-F1
#
_entry.id   AF-A0A536M0X6-F1
#
_cell.length_a   1.000
_cell.length_b   1.000
_cell.length_c   1.000
_cell.angle_alpha   90.00
_cell.angle_beta   90.00
_cell.angle_gamma   90.00
#
_symmetry.space_group_name_H-M   'P 1'
#
loop_
_entity.id
_entity.type
_entity.pdbx_description
1 polymer ?
#
loop_
_entity_poly.entity_id
_entity_poly.type
_entity_poly.pdbx_seq_one_letter_code
_entity_poly.pdbx_strand_id
1 'polypeptide(L)'
;MSAWATMDKRQRTFWIVVATVGVVSIAYALDIRYLILGQRGVTAVDDIGEALAAAIAAAACAWAATRASGRVRLGWTLMGISTGLWAAGEVVWSIYEVGLNVQTPYPSLADVGFLSAVPFAIGGIRAFWSAPRGTSSRWRVWFDGVIVALALTSTAWAFGLKSVWLSDSSTRILDLAYPVSDILIGTILILAIRRANQQQAGRMAFLLAGVASYSIADSAFAYLNAQGTFGAVGNVIDTGWFAGFLMIALAAVYPAAPPKPATQQAPLDLWQLALPWMTLLLAAAGDVYSSLTGHDIDLFMSSCTAVLAVLLTVNMILERREFLEMLTDIETARTTLNHEFKTALVGIQKLSEQVNEADRSYDEGVRVLAADIHHQAERLDRLVEGML
;
A
#
# COMPACT_ATOMS: atom_id res chain seq x y z
N MET A 1 -22.86 -8.29 23.74
CA MET A 1 -22.86 -6.81 23.56
C MET A 1 -22.19 -6.51 22.24
N SER A 2 -22.91 -5.94 21.27
CA SER A 2 -22.38 -5.73 19.91
C SER A 2 -21.22 -4.75 19.93
N ALA A 3 -20.19 -4.99 19.10
CA ALA A 3 -19.00 -4.13 18.98
C ALA A 3 -19.33 -2.65 18.73
N TRP A 4 -20.53 -2.34 18.24
CA TRP A 4 -21.05 -1.00 18.02
C TRP A 4 -21.33 -0.22 19.32
N ALA A 5 -21.75 -0.92 20.38
CA ALA A 5 -22.05 -0.31 21.68
C ALA A 5 -20.78 0.18 22.40
N THR A 6 -19.62 -0.41 22.12
CA THR A 6 -18.32 -0.07 22.73
C THR A 6 -17.53 1.00 21.96
N MET A 7 -18.01 1.46 20.80
CA MET A 7 -17.33 2.46 19.97
C MET A 7 -17.56 3.88 20.48
N ASP A 8 -16.49 4.69 20.42
CA ASP A 8 -16.56 6.12 20.69
C ASP A 8 -17.41 6.86 19.63
N LYS A 9 -17.99 8.02 20.00
CA LYS A 9 -18.87 8.84 19.14
C LYS A 9 -18.20 9.19 17.80
N ARG A 10 -16.88 9.44 17.80
CA ARG A 10 -16.10 9.71 16.58
C ARG A 10 -16.01 8.50 15.65
N GLN A 11 -15.81 7.31 16.21
CA GLN A 11 -15.76 6.07 15.43
C GLN A 11 -17.13 5.75 14.83
N ARG A 12 -18.22 5.92 15.60
CA ARG A 12 -19.59 5.73 15.09
C ARG A 12 -19.89 6.69 13.94
N THR A 13 -19.54 7.97 14.09
CA THR A 13 -19.73 8.97 13.03
C THR A 13 -18.97 8.59 11.78
N PHE A 14 -17.71 8.15 11.91
CA PHE A 14 -16.91 7.69 10.78
C PHE A 14 -17.56 6.52 10.04
N TRP A 15 -18.03 5.48 10.75
CA TRP A 15 -18.69 4.34 10.11
C TRP A 15 -20.03 4.70 9.46
N ILE A 16 -20.75 5.69 9.99
CA ILE A 16 -21.93 6.24 9.33
C ILE A 16 -21.52 6.90 8.01
N VAL A 17 -20.45 7.72 8.00
CA VAL A 17 -19.92 8.30 6.75
C VAL A 17 -19.50 7.21 5.75
N VAL A 18 -18.81 6.17 6.20
CA VAL A 18 -18.43 5.02 5.36
C VAL A 18 -19.67 4.35 4.75
N ALA A 19 -20.70 4.10 5.56
CA ALA A 19 -21.95 3.52 5.07
C ALA A 19 -22.66 4.43 4.06
N THR A 20 -22.71 5.74 4.33
CA THR A 20 -23.27 6.72 3.39
C THR A 20 -22.50 6.73 2.07
N VAL A 21 -21.18 6.77 2.11
CA VAL A 21 -20.33 6.69 0.90
C VAL A 21 -20.64 5.41 0.13
N GLY A 22 -20.71 4.25 0.80
CA GLY A 22 -21.06 2.99 0.15
C GLY A 22 -22.43 3.03 -0.52
N VAL A 23 -23.45 3.56 0.16
CA VAL A 23 -24.81 3.69 -0.41
C VAL A 23 -24.83 4.65 -1.60
N VAL A 24 -24.14 5.78 -1.51
CA VAL A 24 -24.07 6.76 -2.60
C VAL A 24 -23.32 6.18 -3.80
N SER A 25 -22.19 5.49 -3.60
CA SER A 25 -21.47 4.83 -4.69
C SER A 25 -22.29 3.72 -5.36
N ILE A 26 -23.09 2.96 -4.60
CA ILE A 26 -24.00 1.96 -5.17
C ILE A 26 -25.12 2.64 -5.97
N ALA A 27 -25.73 3.71 -5.42
CA ALA A 27 -26.77 4.44 -6.13
C ALA A 27 -26.25 5.06 -7.43
N TYR A 28 -25.04 5.61 -7.40
CA TYR A 28 -24.32 6.11 -8.57
C TYR A 28 -24.11 5.02 -9.62
N ALA A 29 -23.57 3.87 -9.22
CA ALA A 29 -23.36 2.73 -10.12
C ALA A 29 -24.66 2.22 -10.75
N LEU A 30 -25.76 2.23 -9.99
CA LEU A 30 -27.08 1.83 -10.48
C LEU A 30 -27.64 2.85 -11.48
N ASP A 31 -27.48 4.14 -11.23
CA ASP A 31 -27.91 5.17 -12.18
C ASP A 31 -27.17 5.05 -13.51
N ILE A 32 -25.84 4.90 -13.47
CA ILE A 32 -25.00 4.68 -14.65
C ILE A 32 -25.43 3.41 -15.41
N ARG A 33 -25.61 2.29 -14.69
CA ARG A 33 -25.93 1.00 -15.30
C ARG A 33 -27.32 0.97 -15.96
N TYR A 34 -28.31 1.61 -15.33
CA TYR A 34 -29.70 1.52 -15.77
C TYR A 34 -30.20 2.79 -16.48
N LEU A 35 -29.35 3.81 -16.61
CA LEU A 35 -29.65 5.10 -17.21
C LEU A 35 -30.93 5.72 -16.65
N ILE A 36 -31.09 5.68 -15.31
CA ILE A 36 -32.35 6.03 -14.63
C ILE A 36 -32.72 7.49 -14.89
N LEU A 37 -31.72 8.38 -14.91
CA LEU A 37 -31.88 9.81 -15.20
C LEU A 37 -31.86 10.15 -16.71
N GLY A 38 -31.83 9.15 -17.59
CA GLY A 38 -31.66 9.32 -19.04
C GLY A 38 -30.23 9.67 -19.44
N GLN A 39 -29.89 9.57 -20.72
CA GLN A 39 -28.50 9.66 -21.19
C GLN A 39 -27.79 10.96 -20.77
N ARG A 40 -28.42 12.12 -20.97
CA ARG A 40 -27.86 13.42 -20.56
C ARG A 40 -27.78 13.58 -19.04
N GLY A 41 -28.74 13.00 -18.30
CA GLY A 41 -28.75 13.06 -16.84
C GLY A 41 -27.61 12.24 -16.26
N VAL A 42 -27.37 11.06 -16.81
CA VAL A 42 -26.28 10.17 -16.41
C VAL A 42 -24.93 10.82 -16.69
N THR A 43 -24.67 11.32 -17.91
CA THR A 43 -23.41 12.02 -18.21
C THR A 43 -23.18 13.23 -17.28
N ALA A 44 -24.22 14.01 -16.99
CA ALA A 44 -24.07 15.13 -16.06
C ALA A 44 -23.82 14.69 -14.62
N VAL A 45 -24.47 13.61 -14.16
CA VAL A 45 -24.24 13.04 -12.82
C VAL A 45 -22.86 12.43 -12.71
N ASP A 46 -22.38 11.83 -13.80
CA ASP A 46 -21.08 11.19 -13.89
C ASP A 46 -19.96 12.24 -13.78
N ASP A 47 -19.80 13.09 -14.80
CA ASP A 47 -18.75 14.12 -14.87
C ASP A 47 -18.74 15.03 -13.63
N ILE A 48 -19.92 15.55 -13.22
CA ILE A 48 -20.01 16.45 -12.07
C ILE A 48 -19.79 15.66 -10.77
N GLY A 49 -20.29 14.43 -10.70
CA GLY A 49 -20.12 13.55 -9.55
C GLY A 49 -18.65 13.26 -9.27
N GLU A 50 -17.88 12.95 -10.31
CA GLU A 50 -16.46 12.69 -10.23
C GLU A 50 -15.66 13.94 -9.84
N ALA A 51 -15.93 15.07 -10.49
CA ALA A 51 -15.32 16.35 -10.14
C ALA A 51 -15.56 16.69 -8.65
N LEU A 52 -16.79 16.49 -8.16
CA LEU A 52 -17.14 16.71 -6.76
C LEU A 52 -16.46 15.72 -5.83
N ALA A 53 -16.42 14.43 -6.17
CA ALA A 53 -15.75 13.40 -5.36
C ALA A 53 -14.26 13.71 -5.21
N ALA A 54 -13.59 14.07 -6.31
CA ALA A 54 -12.18 14.46 -6.30
C ALA A 54 -11.94 15.76 -5.52
N ALA A 55 -12.82 16.76 -5.66
CA ALA A 55 -12.74 18.00 -4.87
C ALA A 55 -12.94 17.75 -3.36
N ILE A 56 -13.85 16.84 -2.98
CA ILE A 56 -14.04 16.40 -1.59
C ILE A 56 -12.77 15.71 -1.08
N ALA A 57 -12.16 14.83 -1.88
CA ALA A 57 -10.89 14.18 -1.55
C ALA A 57 -9.77 15.21 -1.35
N ALA A 58 -9.68 16.22 -2.21
CA ALA A 58 -8.71 17.30 -2.10
C ALA A 58 -8.89 18.11 -0.81
N ALA A 59 -10.13 18.51 -0.50
CA ALA A 59 -10.46 19.25 0.71
C ALA A 59 -10.19 18.42 1.98
N ALA A 60 -10.55 17.13 1.97
CA ALA A 60 -10.30 16.21 3.08
C ALA A 60 -8.81 15.99 3.31
N CYS A 61 -8.02 15.81 2.24
CA CYS A 61 -6.57 15.71 2.31
C CYS A 61 -5.93 17.01 2.83
N ALA A 62 -6.36 18.17 2.33
CA ALA A 62 -5.89 19.47 2.82
C ALA A 62 -6.19 19.65 4.31
N TRP A 63 -7.41 19.31 4.75
CA TRP A 63 -7.78 19.31 6.16
C TRP A 63 -6.91 18.38 6.99
N ALA A 64 -6.69 17.15 6.54
CA ALA A 64 -5.82 16.18 7.22
C ALA A 64 -4.36 16.67 7.29
N ALA A 65 -3.88 17.40 6.29
CA ALA A 65 -2.57 18.03 6.28
C ALA A 65 -2.44 19.09 7.40
N THR A 66 -3.46 19.94 7.61
CA THR A 66 -3.43 20.95 8.69
C THR A 66 -3.33 20.34 10.09
N ARG A 67 -3.77 19.09 10.26
CA ARG A 67 -3.78 18.37 11.54
C ARG A 67 -2.59 17.42 11.72
N ALA A 68 -1.77 17.24 10.68
CA ALA A 68 -0.63 16.36 10.68
C ALA A 68 0.69 17.15 10.80
N SER A 69 1.76 16.45 11.17
CA SER A 69 3.12 17.01 11.23
C SER A 69 4.11 16.15 10.45
N GLY A 70 5.26 16.75 10.12
CA GLY A 70 6.35 16.08 9.42
C GLY A 70 5.95 15.47 8.07
N ARG A 71 6.33 14.21 7.86
CA ARG A 71 6.10 13.49 6.59
C ARG A 71 4.62 13.18 6.33
N VAL A 72 3.83 12.98 7.39
CA VAL A 72 2.39 12.72 7.25
C VAL A 72 1.67 13.97 6.72
N ARG A 73 2.11 15.17 7.14
CA ARG A 73 1.63 16.43 6.56
C ARG A 73 1.98 16.52 5.08
N LEU A 74 3.24 16.25 4.74
CA LEU A 74 3.70 16.28 3.35
C LEU A 74 2.88 15.31 2.47
N GLY A 75 2.64 14.08 2.94
CA GLY A 75 1.82 13.10 2.23
C GLY A 75 0.41 13.61 1.94
N TRP A 76 -0.25 14.19 2.94
CA TRP A 76 -1.59 14.73 2.75
C TRP A 76 -1.62 15.98 1.88
N THR A 77 -0.63 16.86 1.97
CA THR A 77 -0.52 18.03 1.09
C THR A 77 -0.37 17.59 -0.38
N LEU A 78 0.52 16.63 -0.66
CA LEU A 78 0.74 16.13 -2.00
C LEU A 78 -0.47 15.38 -2.55
N MET A 79 -1.14 14.54 -1.74
CA MET A 79 -2.40 13.90 -2.14
C MET A 79 -3.52 14.92 -2.40
N GLY A 80 -3.60 15.99 -1.60
CA GLY A 80 -4.56 17.07 -1.81
C GLY A 80 -4.32 17.84 -3.11
N ILE A 81 -3.05 18.11 -3.45
CA ILE A 81 -2.67 18.71 -4.73
C ILE A 81 -3.01 17.76 -5.90
N SER A 82 -2.68 16.47 -5.76
CA SER A 82 -2.97 15.46 -6.78
C SER A 82 -4.47 15.38 -7.10
N THR A 83 -5.29 15.13 -6.09
CA THR A 83 -6.75 15.05 -6.22
C THR A 83 -7.37 16.37 -6.69
N GLY A 84 -6.79 17.52 -6.30
CA GLY A 84 -7.23 18.83 -6.78
C GLY A 84 -6.88 19.11 -8.25
N LEU A 85 -5.70 18.68 -8.73
CA LEU A 85 -5.33 18.78 -10.14
C LEU A 85 -6.19 17.87 -11.01
N TRP A 86 -6.47 16.66 -10.53
CA TRP A 86 -7.39 15.74 -11.20
C TRP A 86 -8.80 16.34 -11.27
N ALA A 87 -9.33 16.87 -10.16
CA ALA A 87 -10.62 17.55 -10.14
C ALA A 87 -10.68 18.75 -11.11
N ALA A 88 -9.58 19.49 -11.26
CA ALA A 88 -9.51 20.58 -12.23
C ALA A 88 -9.54 20.07 -13.69
N GLY A 89 -8.89 18.94 -13.97
CA GLY A 89 -9.01 18.25 -15.26
C GLY A 89 -10.45 17.81 -15.53
N GLU A 90 -11.09 17.22 -14.53
CA GLU A 90 -12.48 16.75 -14.63
C GLU A 90 -13.46 17.90 -14.85
N VAL A 91 -13.30 19.03 -14.16
CA VAL A 91 -14.11 20.23 -14.42
C VAL A 91 -13.96 20.71 -15.87
N VAL A 92 -12.76 20.66 -16.43
CA VAL A 92 -12.54 21.00 -17.84
C VAL A 92 -13.26 20.01 -18.76
N TRP A 93 -13.19 18.71 -18.44
CA TRP A 93 -13.93 17.66 -19.15
C TRP A 93 -15.44 17.94 -19.12
N SER A 94 -16.01 18.16 -17.93
CA SER A 94 -17.44 18.45 -17.76
C SER A 94 -17.87 19.73 -18.51
N ILE A 95 -17.00 20.73 -18.63
CA ILE A 95 -17.30 21.93 -19.42
C ILE A 95 -17.49 21.59 -20.90
N TYR A 96 -16.68 20.71 -21.47
CA TYR A 96 -16.83 20.27 -22.86
C TYR A 96 -18.09 19.41 -23.04
N GLU A 97 -18.24 18.37 -22.23
CA GLU A 97 -19.27 17.37 -22.43
C GLU A 97 -20.64 17.83 -21.93
N VAL A 98 -20.74 18.31 -20.69
CA VAL A 98 -22.01 18.79 -20.11
C VAL A 98 -22.32 20.23 -20.53
N GLY A 99 -21.33 21.12 -20.47
CA GLY A 99 -21.51 22.55 -20.74
C GLY A 99 -21.71 22.85 -22.23
N LEU A 100 -20.81 22.38 -23.07
CA LEU A 100 -20.78 22.65 -24.51
C LEU A 100 -21.48 21.58 -25.35
N ASN A 101 -21.83 20.42 -24.76
CA ASN A 101 -22.43 19.27 -25.46
C ASN A 101 -21.59 18.81 -26.67
N VAL A 102 -20.26 18.85 -26.53
CA VAL A 102 -19.31 18.35 -27.52
C VAL A 102 -18.47 17.25 -26.89
N GLN A 103 -18.11 16.24 -27.67
CA GLN A 103 -17.10 15.27 -27.22
C GLN A 103 -15.80 15.99 -26.93
N THR A 104 -15.20 15.71 -25.76
CA THR A 104 -13.95 16.33 -25.34
C THR A 104 -12.87 16.08 -26.40
N PRO A 105 -12.27 17.15 -26.97
CA PRO A 105 -11.21 17.00 -27.96
C PRO A 105 -10.03 16.23 -27.37
N TYR A 106 -9.38 15.35 -28.13
CA TYR A 106 -8.18 14.65 -27.67
C TYR A 106 -6.98 15.02 -28.54
N PRO A 107 -5.89 15.56 -27.98
CA PRO A 107 -5.68 16.00 -26.58
C PRO A 107 -6.48 17.25 -26.17
N SER A 108 -6.71 17.42 -24.87
CA SER A 108 -7.39 18.57 -24.24
C SER A 108 -6.59 19.20 -23.09
N LEU A 109 -7.15 20.28 -22.53
CA LEU A 109 -6.69 20.84 -21.25
C LEU A 109 -7.01 19.93 -20.04
N ALA A 110 -7.93 18.98 -20.16
CA ALA A 110 -8.23 18.02 -19.08
C ALA A 110 -7.03 17.09 -18.83
N ASP A 111 -6.36 16.65 -19.90
CA ASP A 111 -5.17 15.78 -19.85
C ASP A 111 -4.03 16.40 -19.04
N VAL A 112 -3.90 17.73 -19.07
CA VAL A 112 -2.91 18.47 -18.27
C VAL A 112 -3.19 18.29 -16.78
N GLY A 113 -4.47 18.37 -16.36
CA GLY A 113 -4.88 18.14 -14.98
C GLY A 113 -4.62 16.70 -14.53
N PHE A 114 -5.07 15.73 -15.33
CA PHE A 114 -4.93 14.31 -15.04
C PHE A 114 -3.47 13.87 -14.93
N LEU A 115 -2.62 14.20 -15.91
CA LEU A 115 -1.21 13.80 -15.88
C LEU A 115 -0.40 14.59 -14.85
N SER A 116 -0.74 15.86 -14.59
CA SER A 116 -0.07 16.62 -13.54
C SER A 116 -0.37 16.07 -12.15
N ALA A 117 -1.52 15.42 -11.94
CA ALA A 117 -1.88 14.81 -10.65
C ALA A 117 -0.94 13.64 -10.26
N VAL A 118 -0.43 12.89 -11.24
CA VAL A 118 0.37 11.67 -11.07
C VAL A 118 1.62 11.87 -10.21
N PRO A 119 2.55 12.81 -10.51
CA PRO A 119 3.77 13.00 -9.70
C PRO A 119 3.46 13.37 -8.25
N PHE A 120 2.36 14.10 -8.00
CA PHE A 120 1.93 14.42 -6.64
C PHE A 120 1.31 13.23 -5.92
N ALA A 121 0.56 12.36 -6.61
CA ALA A 121 0.09 11.09 -6.03
C ALA A 121 1.27 10.22 -5.60
N ILE A 122 2.25 10.04 -6.50
CA ILE A 122 3.48 9.29 -6.25
C ILE A 122 4.23 9.83 -5.03
N GLY A 123 4.44 11.15 -4.98
CA GLY A 123 5.10 11.80 -3.86
C GLY A 123 4.31 11.71 -2.56
N GLY A 124 2.99 11.84 -2.63
CA GLY A 124 2.07 11.80 -1.49
C GLY A 124 2.01 10.43 -0.84
N ILE A 125 1.81 9.40 -1.66
CA ILE A 125 1.91 7.99 -1.26
C ILE A 125 3.27 7.79 -0.62
N ARG A 126 4.38 8.04 -1.33
CA ARG A 126 5.74 7.82 -0.80
C ARG A 126 6.04 8.56 0.51
N ALA A 127 5.47 9.73 0.75
CA ALA A 127 5.64 10.46 2.01
C ALA A 127 4.97 9.78 3.21
N PHE A 128 3.91 8.99 3.03
CA PHE A 128 3.33 8.18 4.09
C PHE A 128 4.19 6.98 4.49
N TRP A 129 5.07 6.49 3.61
CA TRP A 129 5.98 5.38 3.93
C TRP A 129 7.35 5.87 4.41
N SER A 130 7.76 5.37 5.58
CA SER A 130 9.11 5.58 6.10
C SER A 130 10.13 4.71 5.37
N ALA A 131 11.25 5.30 4.98
CA ALA A 131 12.43 4.55 4.55
C ALA A 131 12.82 3.52 5.62
N PRO A 132 13.20 2.30 5.23
CA PRO A 132 13.59 1.27 6.18
C PRO A 132 14.77 1.69 7.08
N ARG A 133 14.80 1.14 8.29
CA ARG A 133 15.99 1.21 9.15
C ARG A 133 17.01 0.20 8.62
N GLY A 134 18.17 0.68 8.14
CA GLY A 134 19.27 -0.15 7.64
C GLY A 134 19.50 -0.08 6.12
N THR A 135 20.77 -0.17 5.70
CA THR A 135 21.21 -0.06 4.30
C THR A 135 20.75 -1.22 3.42
N SER A 136 20.69 -2.46 3.95
CA SER A 136 20.16 -3.64 3.24
C SER A 136 18.73 -3.42 2.75
N SER A 137 17.91 -2.80 3.60
CA SER A 137 16.49 -2.63 3.31
C SER A 137 16.18 -1.51 2.30
N ARG A 138 17.10 -0.56 2.06
CA ARG A 138 16.91 0.49 1.03
C ARG A 138 17.05 -0.03 -0.40
N TRP A 139 18.05 -0.87 -0.67
CA TRP A 139 18.24 -1.47 -1.99
C TRP A 139 17.09 -2.43 -2.33
N ARG A 140 16.56 -3.14 -1.33
CA ARG A 140 15.38 -4.02 -1.49
C ARG A 140 14.15 -3.28 -1.99
N VAL A 141 13.86 -2.08 -1.47
CA VAL A 141 12.74 -1.25 -1.96
C VAL A 141 12.87 -0.97 -3.46
N TRP A 142 14.08 -0.70 -3.94
CA TRP A 142 14.34 -0.48 -5.35
C TRP A 142 14.18 -1.76 -6.17
N PHE A 143 14.74 -2.88 -5.71
CA PHE A 143 14.58 -4.18 -6.37
C PHE A 143 13.11 -4.60 -6.49
N ASP A 144 12.37 -4.53 -5.39
CA ASP A 144 10.94 -4.82 -5.37
C ASP A 144 10.19 -3.92 -6.36
N GLY A 145 10.52 -2.63 -6.40
CA GLY A 145 9.89 -1.67 -7.31
C GLY A 145 10.19 -1.96 -8.77
N VAL A 146 11.43 -2.31 -9.10
CA VAL A 146 11.85 -2.67 -10.46
C VAL A 146 11.16 -3.96 -10.92
N ILE A 147 11.07 -4.97 -10.05
CA ILE A 147 10.38 -6.23 -10.35
C ILE A 147 8.90 -5.96 -10.68
N VAL A 148 8.21 -5.19 -9.82
CA VAL A 148 6.79 -4.88 -10.04
C VAL A 148 6.61 -4.04 -11.31
N ALA A 149 7.43 -3.00 -11.51
CA ALA A 149 7.35 -2.14 -12.68
C ALA A 149 7.59 -2.92 -13.98
N LEU A 150 8.60 -3.81 -14.02
CA LEU A 150 8.87 -4.68 -15.16
C LEU A 150 7.73 -5.66 -15.43
N ALA A 151 7.13 -6.25 -14.38
CA ALA A 151 6.00 -7.16 -14.53
C ALA A 151 4.77 -6.46 -15.11
N LEU A 152 4.44 -5.26 -14.58
CA LEU A 152 3.35 -4.45 -15.10
C LEU A 152 3.62 -3.94 -16.52
N THR A 153 4.87 -3.58 -16.83
CA THR A 153 5.27 -3.14 -18.19
C THR A 153 5.17 -4.27 -19.19
N SER A 154 5.67 -5.46 -18.84
CA SER A 154 5.57 -6.67 -19.66
C SER A 154 4.11 -7.05 -19.91
N THR A 155 3.27 -6.96 -18.88
CA THR A 155 1.83 -7.17 -19.01
C THR A 155 1.20 -6.11 -19.92
N ALA A 156 1.43 -4.82 -19.66
CA ALA A 156 0.89 -3.74 -20.49
C ALA A 156 1.32 -3.86 -21.97
N TRP A 157 2.55 -4.31 -22.23
CA TRP A 157 3.05 -4.61 -23.58
C TRP A 157 2.20 -5.65 -24.30
N ALA A 158 1.84 -6.73 -23.61
CA ALA A 158 0.96 -7.79 -24.13
C ALA A 158 -0.46 -7.30 -24.43
N PHE A 159 -0.97 -6.36 -23.63
CA PHE A 159 -2.37 -5.91 -23.70
C PHE A 159 -2.61 -4.68 -24.60
N GLY A 160 -1.57 -4.14 -25.25
CA GLY A 160 -1.74 -3.08 -26.25
C GLY A 160 -0.69 -1.96 -26.21
N LEU A 161 0.16 -1.88 -25.19
CA LEU A 161 1.19 -0.83 -25.14
C LEU A 161 2.14 -0.89 -26.34
N LYS A 162 2.37 -2.08 -26.90
CA LYS A 162 3.12 -2.28 -28.15
C LYS A 162 2.50 -1.56 -29.35
N SER A 163 1.17 -1.63 -29.52
CA SER A 163 0.51 -1.02 -30.68
C SER A 163 0.57 0.50 -30.59
N VAL A 164 0.42 1.06 -29.38
CA VAL A 164 0.61 2.50 -29.12
C VAL A 164 2.06 2.92 -29.40
N TRP A 165 3.04 2.14 -28.93
CA TRP A 165 4.47 2.42 -29.16
C TRP A 165 4.84 2.44 -30.65
N LEU A 166 4.31 1.49 -31.42
CA LEU A 166 4.57 1.37 -32.86
C LEU A 166 3.69 2.30 -33.71
N SER A 167 2.70 2.97 -33.11
CA SER A 167 1.86 3.93 -33.83
C SER A 167 2.69 5.12 -34.33
N ASP A 168 2.31 5.67 -35.49
CA ASP A 168 2.88 6.89 -36.04
C ASP A 168 2.01 8.12 -35.70
N SER A 169 1.27 8.04 -34.58
CA SER A 169 0.39 9.12 -34.15
C SER A 169 1.18 10.30 -33.58
N SER A 170 0.74 11.52 -33.91
CA SER A 170 1.24 12.74 -33.28
C SER A 170 0.96 12.80 -31.77
N THR A 171 -0.04 12.04 -31.28
CA THR A 171 -0.41 11.94 -29.85
C THR A 171 0.35 10.87 -29.09
N ARG A 172 1.23 10.09 -29.75
CA ARG A 172 1.87 8.90 -29.17
C ARG A 172 2.52 9.13 -27.80
N ILE A 173 3.18 10.27 -27.60
CA ILE A 173 3.83 10.59 -26.31
C ILE A 173 2.79 10.69 -25.19
N LEU A 174 1.64 11.30 -25.47
CA LEU A 174 0.53 11.42 -24.53
C LEU A 174 -0.15 10.06 -24.32
N ASP A 175 -0.38 9.31 -25.40
CA ASP A 175 -0.97 7.98 -25.36
C ASP A 175 -0.13 7.00 -24.53
N LEU A 176 1.20 7.17 -24.50
CA LEU A 176 2.11 6.39 -23.65
C LEU A 176 2.16 6.91 -22.20
N ALA A 177 1.91 8.20 -21.98
CA ALA A 177 1.99 8.81 -20.65
C ALA A 177 0.96 8.22 -19.68
N TYR A 178 -0.24 7.86 -20.17
CA TYR A 178 -1.31 7.24 -19.37
C TYR A 178 -0.90 5.84 -18.86
N PRO A 179 -0.60 4.84 -19.71
CA PRO A 179 -0.13 3.52 -19.24
C PRO A 179 1.12 3.59 -18.37
N VAL A 180 2.07 4.47 -18.68
CA VAL A 180 3.28 4.64 -17.87
C VAL A 180 2.93 5.18 -16.47
N SER A 181 2.01 6.14 -16.39
CA SER A 181 1.51 6.67 -15.12
C SER A 181 0.83 5.59 -14.29
N ASP A 182 0.00 4.75 -14.92
CA ASP A 182 -0.65 3.60 -14.29
C ASP A 182 0.34 2.58 -13.74
N ILE A 183 1.36 2.22 -14.53
CA ILE A 183 2.43 1.31 -14.09
C ILE A 183 3.16 1.88 -12.87
N LEU A 184 3.44 3.18 -12.86
CA LEU A 184 4.12 3.85 -11.75
C LEU A 184 3.25 3.87 -10.48
N ILE A 185 1.97 4.26 -10.59
CA ILE A 185 1.03 4.28 -9.47
C ILE A 185 0.83 2.87 -8.93
N GLY A 186 0.56 1.89 -9.80
CA GLY A 186 0.40 0.48 -9.43
C GLY A 186 1.64 -0.10 -8.74
N THR A 187 2.84 0.25 -9.23
CA THR A 187 4.11 -0.14 -8.61
C THR A 187 4.20 0.37 -7.18
N ILE A 188 3.98 1.67 -6.98
CA ILE A 188 4.09 2.27 -5.65
C ILE A 188 3.00 1.74 -4.73
N LEU A 189 1.78 1.51 -5.24
CA LEU A 189 0.67 0.92 -4.51
C LEU A 189 1.00 -0.48 -4.00
N ILE A 190 1.56 -1.36 -4.84
CA ILE A 190 1.96 -2.72 -4.45
C ILE A 190 3.06 -2.67 -3.38
N LEU A 191 4.07 -1.81 -3.56
CA LEU A 191 5.12 -1.61 -2.56
C LEU A 191 4.57 -1.08 -1.23
N ALA A 192 3.58 -0.20 -1.31
CA ALA A 192 2.90 0.39 -0.18
C ALA A 192 2.10 -0.64 0.62
N ILE A 193 1.33 -1.51 -0.06
CA ILE A 193 0.57 -2.62 0.54
C ILE A 193 1.52 -3.58 1.28
N ARG A 194 2.65 -3.97 0.66
CA ARG A 194 3.64 -4.87 1.28
C ARG A 194 4.25 -4.34 2.56
N ARG A 195 4.21 -3.02 2.78
CA ARG A 195 4.89 -2.35 3.89
C ARG A 195 3.93 -1.65 4.85
N ALA A 196 2.62 -1.87 4.70
CA ALA A 196 1.62 -1.28 5.58
C ALA A 196 1.75 -1.89 6.99
N ASN A 197 2.19 -1.08 7.97
CA ASN A 197 2.24 -1.51 9.37
C ASN A 197 0.83 -1.64 9.96
N GLN A 198 0.60 -2.70 10.75
CA GLN A 198 -0.66 -2.99 11.47
C GLN A 198 -1.20 -1.80 12.28
N GLN A 199 -0.33 -0.90 12.77
CA GLN A 199 -0.74 0.27 13.54
C GLN A 199 -1.52 1.33 12.74
N GLN A 200 -1.45 1.34 11.40
CA GLN A 200 -2.19 2.26 10.53
C GLN A 200 -3.11 1.53 9.54
N ALA A 201 -3.37 0.23 9.76
CA ALA A 201 -4.01 -0.66 8.79
C ALA A 201 -5.33 -0.11 8.24
N GLY A 202 -6.22 0.43 9.09
CA GLY A 202 -7.52 0.94 8.63
C GLY A 202 -7.42 2.17 7.73
N ARG A 203 -6.67 3.19 8.16
CA ARG A 203 -6.45 4.42 7.36
C ARG A 203 -5.76 4.10 6.04
N MET A 204 -4.72 3.27 6.09
CA MET A 204 -3.95 2.92 4.90
C MET A 204 -4.77 2.02 3.97
N ALA A 205 -5.61 1.13 4.50
CA ALA A 205 -6.51 0.32 3.68
C ALA A 205 -7.46 1.18 2.85
N PHE A 206 -8.09 2.22 3.42
CA PHE A 206 -8.94 3.13 2.66
C PHE A 206 -8.16 3.91 1.60
N LEU A 207 -6.95 4.40 1.93
CA LEU A 207 -6.13 5.13 0.97
C LEU A 207 -5.72 4.24 -0.21
N LEU A 208 -5.24 3.04 0.09
CA LEU A 208 -4.77 2.07 -0.89
C LEU A 208 -5.93 1.51 -1.71
N ALA A 209 -7.08 1.24 -1.10
CA ALA A 209 -8.28 0.81 -1.80
C ALA A 209 -8.79 1.91 -2.75
N GLY A 210 -8.76 3.18 -2.31
CA GLY A 210 -9.15 4.30 -3.16
C GLY A 210 -8.24 4.48 -4.37
N VAL A 211 -6.92 4.45 -4.17
CA VAL A 211 -5.94 4.50 -5.26
C VAL A 211 -6.05 3.27 -6.16
N ALA A 212 -6.28 2.07 -5.61
CA ALA A 212 -6.49 0.86 -6.40
C ALA A 212 -7.74 0.96 -7.29
N SER A 213 -8.86 1.42 -6.72
CA SER A 213 -10.12 1.64 -7.44
C SER A 213 -9.92 2.63 -8.59
N TYR A 214 -9.24 3.75 -8.32
CA TYR A 214 -8.87 4.75 -9.30
C TYR A 214 -8.01 4.16 -10.44
N SER A 215 -6.93 3.43 -10.13
CA SER A 215 -6.05 2.84 -11.16
C SER A 215 -6.71 1.73 -11.96
N ILE A 216 -7.59 0.92 -11.34
CA ILE A 216 -8.35 -0.10 -12.07
C ILE A 216 -9.31 0.56 -13.05
N ALA A 217 -9.94 1.68 -12.66
CA ALA A 217 -10.81 2.43 -13.55
C ALA A 217 -10.04 3.00 -14.75
N ASP A 218 -8.87 3.62 -14.51
CA ASP A 218 -8.02 4.19 -15.56
C ASP A 218 -7.57 3.12 -16.59
N SER A 219 -7.08 1.97 -16.09
CA SER A 219 -6.67 0.86 -16.95
C SER A 219 -7.84 0.25 -17.74
N ALA A 220 -9.03 0.16 -17.14
CA ALA A 220 -10.23 -0.35 -17.81
C ALA A 220 -10.76 0.64 -18.86
N PHE A 221 -10.71 1.94 -18.58
CA PHE A 221 -11.00 3.00 -19.54
C PHE A 221 -10.05 2.92 -20.74
N ALA A 222 -8.73 2.85 -20.51
CA ALA A 222 -7.73 2.75 -21.56
C ALA A 222 -7.95 1.52 -22.45
N TYR A 223 -8.26 0.37 -21.86
CA TYR A 223 -8.54 -0.87 -22.60
C TYR A 223 -9.80 -0.76 -23.48
N LEU A 224 -10.90 -0.24 -22.92
CA LEU A 224 -12.15 -0.10 -23.67
C LEU A 224 -12.06 0.95 -24.77
N ASN A 225 -11.32 2.04 -24.51
CA ASN A 225 -11.06 3.06 -25.52
C ASN A 225 -10.23 2.49 -26.68
N ALA A 226 -9.20 1.70 -26.37
CA ALA A 226 -8.38 1.02 -27.39
C ALA A 226 -9.17 0.03 -28.25
N GLN A 227 -10.22 -0.60 -27.71
CA GLN A 227 -11.11 -1.48 -28.49
C GLN A 227 -12.23 -0.72 -29.23
N GLY A 228 -12.37 0.59 -29.02
CA GLY A 228 -13.48 1.38 -29.55
C GLY A 228 -14.84 1.02 -28.94
N THR A 229 -14.84 0.29 -27.82
CA THR A 229 -16.03 -0.22 -27.13
C THR A 229 -16.40 0.61 -25.90
N PHE A 230 -15.64 1.66 -25.58
CA PHE A 230 -16.06 2.63 -24.58
C PHE A 230 -17.33 3.33 -25.08
N GLY A 231 -18.47 2.93 -24.51
CA GLY A 231 -19.77 3.43 -24.93
C GLY A 231 -19.87 4.92 -24.64
N ALA A 232 -20.47 5.67 -25.56
CA ALA A 232 -20.60 7.13 -25.47
C ALA A 232 -21.49 7.63 -24.29
N VAL A 233 -22.02 6.74 -23.44
CA VAL A 233 -22.87 7.09 -22.30
C VAL A 233 -22.70 6.08 -21.17
N GLY A 234 -22.23 6.56 -20.01
CA GLY A 234 -22.29 5.91 -18.70
C GLY A 234 -21.67 4.52 -18.65
N ASN A 235 -20.38 4.45 -18.30
CA ASN A 235 -19.69 3.18 -18.09
C ASN A 235 -19.61 2.84 -16.60
N VAL A 236 -19.88 1.58 -16.25
CA VAL A 236 -19.80 1.13 -14.85
C VAL A 236 -18.39 1.30 -14.27
N ILE A 237 -17.38 1.42 -15.14
CA ILE A 237 -15.99 1.72 -14.78
C ILE A 237 -15.85 3.09 -14.11
N ASP A 238 -16.67 4.06 -14.48
CA ASP A 238 -16.61 5.45 -14.00
C ASP A 238 -16.92 5.51 -12.48
N THR A 239 -17.72 4.55 -11.99
CA THR A 239 -17.92 4.31 -10.55
C THR A 239 -16.60 4.10 -9.80
N GLY A 240 -15.58 3.55 -10.45
CA GLY A 240 -14.26 3.31 -9.87
C GLY A 240 -13.50 4.58 -9.53
N TRP A 241 -13.61 5.65 -10.34
CA TRP A 241 -13.05 6.97 -10.04
C TRP A 241 -13.83 7.63 -8.91
N PHE A 242 -15.16 7.71 -9.04
CA PHE A 242 -16.03 8.29 -8.02
C PHE A 242 -15.82 7.65 -6.63
N ALA A 243 -15.91 6.32 -6.55
CA ALA A 243 -15.70 5.59 -5.30
C ALA A 243 -14.25 5.70 -4.82
N GLY A 244 -13.28 5.70 -5.74
CA GLY A 244 -11.86 5.83 -5.44
C GLY A 244 -11.53 7.12 -4.69
N PHE A 245 -12.01 8.27 -5.19
CA PHE A 245 -11.80 9.56 -4.52
C PHE A 245 -12.49 9.64 -3.16
N LEU A 246 -13.71 9.11 -3.03
CA LEU A 246 -14.39 9.08 -1.73
C LEU A 246 -13.67 8.19 -0.71
N MET A 247 -13.07 7.07 -1.13
CA MET A 247 -12.23 6.24 -0.27
C MET A 247 -10.95 6.98 0.17
N ILE A 248 -10.32 7.75 -0.72
CA ILE A 248 -9.19 8.64 -0.35
C ILE A 248 -9.64 9.69 0.67
N ALA A 249 -10.83 10.29 0.50
CA ALA A 249 -11.40 11.23 1.45
C ALA A 249 -11.65 10.57 2.83
N LEU A 250 -12.21 9.35 2.84
CA LEU A 250 -12.40 8.56 4.07
C LEU A 250 -11.07 8.26 4.77
N ALA A 251 -10.02 7.96 4.01
CA ALA A 251 -8.69 7.78 4.57
C ALA A 251 -8.16 9.06 5.25
N ALA A 252 -8.42 10.23 4.68
CA ALA A 252 -8.00 11.52 5.22
C ALA A 252 -8.72 11.88 6.52
N VAL A 253 -10.00 11.50 6.66
CA VAL A 253 -10.80 11.74 7.88
C VAL A 253 -10.78 10.60 8.90
N TYR A 254 -9.99 9.55 8.64
CA TYR A 254 -9.94 8.36 9.49
C TYR A 254 -9.59 8.72 10.95
N PRO A 255 -10.37 8.27 11.96
CA PRO A 255 -10.10 8.57 13.35
C PRO A 255 -8.74 8.04 13.80
N ALA A 256 -7.87 8.92 14.31
CA ALA A 256 -6.58 8.51 14.85
C ALA A 256 -6.77 7.54 16.02
N ALA A 257 -6.22 6.33 15.90
CA ALA A 257 -6.15 5.40 17.02
C ALA A 257 -4.99 5.79 17.96
N PRO A 258 -5.11 5.56 19.29
CA PRO A 258 -3.99 5.76 20.20
C PRO A 258 -2.81 4.87 19.79
N PRO A 259 -1.56 5.36 19.90
CA PRO A 259 -0.39 4.59 19.55
C PRO A 259 -0.36 3.32 20.43
N LYS A 260 -0.51 2.15 19.81
CA LYS A 260 -0.21 0.90 20.51
C LYS A 260 1.30 0.85 20.73
N PRO A 261 1.78 0.42 21.91
CA PRO A 261 3.21 0.18 22.11
C PRO A 261 3.71 -0.77 21.01
N ALA A 262 4.91 -0.49 20.50
CA ALA A 262 5.55 -1.24 19.43
C ALA A 262 6.04 -2.60 19.97
N THR A 263 5.13 -3.44 20.43
CA THR A 263 5.42 -4.80 20.85
C THR A 263 4.87 -5.75 19.79
N GLN A 264 5.81 -6.49 19.20
CA GLN A 264 5.67 -7.47 18.13
C GLN A 264 5.52 -6.88 16.72
N GLN A 265 6.62 -6.97 15.96
CA GLN A 265 6.52 -7.08 14.51
C GLN A 265 5.62 -8.30 14.25
N ALA A 266 4.41 -8.05 13.74
CA ALA A 266 3.52 -9.15 13.37
C ALA A 266 4.23 -10.04 12.33
N PRO A 267 4.10 -11.36 12.42
CA PRO A 267 4.66 -12.25 11.40
C PRO A 267 4.11 -11.84 10.03
N LEU A 268 4.98 -11.85 9.01
CA LEU A 268 4.57 -11.61 7.63
C LEU A 268 3.56 -12.69 7.23
N ASP A 269 2.39 -12.29 6.76
CA ASP A 269 1.37 -13.23 6.29
C ASP A 269 1.84 -13.94 5.01
N LEU A 270 1.44 -15.20 4.84
CA LEU A 270 1.83 -16.04 3.69
C LEU A 270 1.53 -15.39 2.33
N TRP A 271 0.44 -14.63 2.23
CA TRP A 271 0.06 -13.92 1.00
C TRP A 271 1.00 -12.74 0.68
N GLN A 272 1.61 -12.12 1.70
CA GLN A 272 2.60 -11.05 1.50
C GLN A 272 3.93 -11.60 0.96
N LEU A 273 4.30 -12.82 1.38
CA LEU A 273 5.43 -13.57 0.80
C LEU A 273 5.14 -14.05 -0.62
N ALA A 274 3.88 -14.33 -0.96
CA ALA A 274 3.49 -14.79 -2.29
C ALA A 274 3.45 -13.66 -3.34
N LEU A 275 3.33 -12.39 -2.94
CA LEU A 275 3.17 -11.25 -3.86
C LEU A 275 4.22 -11.14 -4.98
N PRO A 276 5.54 -11.30 -4.73
CA PRO A 276 6.55 -11.28 -5.80
C PRO A 276 6.33 -12.41 -6.82
N TRP A 277 5.92 -13.58 -6.35
CA TRP A 277 5.55 -14.71 -7.20
C TRP A 277 4.27 -14.42 -7.97
N MET A 278 3.30 -13.73 -7.37
CA MET A 278 2.11 -13.29 -8.08
C MET A 278 2.44 -12.31 -9.21
N THR A 279 3.45 -11.44 -9.06
CA THR A 279 3.89 -10.57 -10.18
C THR A 279 4.54 -11.34 -11.32
N LEU A 280 5.30 -12.41 -11.02
CA LEU A 280 5.84 -13.30 -12.06
C LEU A 280 4.73 -14.09 -12.75
N LEU A 281 3.79 -14.63 -11.97
CA LEU A 281 2.64 -15.36 -12.50
C LEU A 281 1.78 -14.45 -13.37
N LEU A 282 1.64 -13.17 -13.02
CA LEU A 282 0.94 -12.17 -13.85
C LEU A 282 1.63 -11.97 -15.20
N ALA A 283 2.95 -11.74 -15.19
CA ALA A 283 3.73 -11.58 -16.42
C ALA A 283 3.69 -12.85 -17.28
N ALA A 284 3.87 -14.02 -16.67
CA ALA A 284 3.79 -15.31 -17.35
C ALA A 284 2.38 -15.59 -17.91
N ALA A 285 1.32 -15.19 -17.20
CA ALA A 285 -0.05 -15.27 -17.69
C ALA A 285 -0.26 -14.35 -18.91
N GLY A 286 0.37 -13.16 -18.92
CA GLY A 286 0.41 -12.28 -20.09
C GLY A 286 1.07 -12.93 -21.31
N ASP A 287 2.22 -13.57 -21.12
CA ASP A 287 2.92 -14.32 -22.18
C ASP A 287 2.04 -15.47 -22.73
N VAL A 288 1.38 -16.22 -21.84
CA VAL A 288 0.44 -17.28 -22.22
C VAL A 288 -0.77 -16.72 -22.97
N TYR A 289 -1.34 -15.60 -22.51
CA TYR A 289 -2.47 -14.95 -23.18
C TYR A 289 -2.11 -14.48 -24.60
N SER A 290 -0.94 -13.85 -24.78
CA SER A 290 -0.43 -13.47 -26.11
C SER A 290 -0.27 -14.70 -27.02
N SER A 291 0.29 -15.78 -26.49
CA SER A 291 0.46 -17.04 -27.22
C SER A 291 -0.88 -17.65 -27.66
N LEU A 292 -1.88 -17.64 -26.78
CA LEU A 292 -3.22 -18.19 -27.05
C LEU A 292 -4.03 -17.33 -28.02
N THR A 293 -3.82 -16.02 -28.03
CA THR A 293 -4.49 -15.08 -28.94
C THR A 293 -3.80 -14.96 -30.31
N GLY A 294 -2.72 -15.71 -30.52
CA GLY A 294 -1.98 -15.72 -31.78
C GLY A 294 -1.07 -14.51 -32.00
N HIS A 295 -0.82 -13.72 -30.95
CA HIS A 295 0.17 -12.66 -30.99
C HIS A 295 1.58 -13.26 -30.81
N ASP A 296 2.52 -12.89 -31.68
CA ASP A 296 3.91 -13.31 -31.55
C ASP A 296 4.50 -12.80 -30.22
N ILE A 297 5.07 -13.71 -29.43
CA ILE A 297 5.94 -13.31 -28.30
C ILE A 297 7.17 -12.64 -28.92
N ASP A 298 7.25 -11.33 -28.78
CA ASP A 298 8.40 -10.58 -29.27
C ASP A 298 9.60 -10.69 -28.32
N LEU A 299 10.77 -10.31 -28.85
CA LEU A 299 12.01 -10.32 -28.08
C LEU A 299 11.91 -9.45 -26.82
N PHE A 300 11.08 -8.40 -26.85
CA PHE A 300 10.89 -7.51 -25.71
C PHE A 300 10.17 -8.19 -24.54
N MET A 301 9.02 -8.84 -24.79
CA MET A 301 8.31 -9.63 -23.75
C MET A 301 9.20 -10.73 -23.20
N SER A 302 9.83 -11.52 -24.08
CA SER A 302 10.75 -12.60 -23.66
C SER A 302 11.91 -12.09 -22.80
N SER A 303 12.49 -10.93 -23.17
CA SER A 303 13.57 -10.31 -22.40
C SER A 303 13.09 -9.80 -21.04
N CYS A 304 11.89 -9.20 -20.97
CA CYS A 304 11.31 -8.76 -19.71
C CYS A 304 11.06 -9.95 -18.77
N THR A 305 10.47 -11.04 -19.27
CA THR A 305 10.22 -12.26 -18.48
C THR A 305 11.53 -12.90 -18.01
N ALA A 306 12.56 -12.96 -18.87
CA ALA A 306 13.88 -13.46 -18.49
C ALA A 306 14.54 -12.60 -17.40
N VAL A 307 14.52 -11.27 -17.54
CA VAL A 307 15.06 -10.35 -16.53
C VAL A 307 14.29 -10.46 -15.22
N LEU A 308 12.95 -10.56 -15.26
CA LEU A 308 12.11 -10.78 -14.09
C LEU A 308 12.46 -12.07 -13.36
N ALA A 309 12.64 -13.17 -14.09
CA ALA A 309 13.04 -14.45 -13.52
C ALA A 309 14.41 -14.35 -12.80
N VAL A 310 15.38 -13.66 -13.41
CA VAL A 310 16.69 -13.43 -12.79
C VAL A 310 16.56 -12.57 -11.53
N LEU A 311 15.87 -11.43 -11.61
CA LEU A 311 15.70 -10.52 -10.47
C LEU A 311 14.98 -11.18 -9.30
N LEU A 312 13.93 -11.96 -9.56
CA LEU A 312 13.22 -12.71 -8.52
C LEU A 312 14.08 -13.81 -7.90
N THR A 313 14.89 -14.50 -8.72
CA THR A 313 15.82 -15.51 -8.21
C THR A 313 16.85 -14.86 -7.28
N VAL A 314 17.40 -13.71 -7.67
CA VAL A 314 18.32 -12.92 -6.83
C VAL A 314 17.62 -12.47 -5.55
N ASN A 315 16.39 -11.95 -5.63
CA ASN A 315 15.61 -11.54 -4.47
C ASN A 315 15.39 -12.72 -3.50
N MET A 316 14.99 -13.89 -4.01
CA MET A 316 14.80 -15.11 -3.22
C MET A 316 16.09 -15.54 -2.51
N ILE A 317 17.24 -15.47 -3.18
CA ILE A 317 18.53 -15.81 -2.56
C ILE A 317 18.85 -14.83 -1.42
N LEU A 318 18.60 -13.54 -1.62
CA LEU A 318 18.82 -12.51 -0.60
C LEU A 318 17.87 -12.65 0.59
N GLU A 319 16.58 -12.92 0.36
CA GLU A 319 15.60 -13.20 1.42
C GLU A 319 15.97 -14.45 2.21
N ARG A 320 16.36 -15.53 1.53
CA ARG A 320 16.76 -16.77 2.18
C ARG A 320 18.05 -16.61 2.99
N ARG A 321 19.02 -15.83 2.50
CA ARG A 321 20.24 -15.53 3.27
C ARG A 321 19.92 -14.77 4.56
N GLU A 322 19.11 -13.71 4.49
CA GLU A 322 18.72 -12.97 5.69
C GLU A 322 17.91 -13.81 6.66
N PHE A 323 17.02 -14.68 6.17
CA PHE A 323 16.28 -15.60 7.03
C PHE A 323 17.22 -16.57 7.76
N LEU A 324 18.24 -17.10 7.07
CA LEU A 324 19.23 -17.97 7.69
C LEU A 324 20.12 -17.23 8.70
N GLU A 325 20.55 -16.00 8.38
CA GLU A 325 21.27 -15.12 9.32
C GLU A 325 20.43 -14.86 10.57
N MET A 326 19.15 -14.51 10.42
CA MET A 326 18.24 -14.29 11.53
C MET A 326 18.02 -15.55 12.39
N LEU A 327 17.91 -16.73 11.78
CA LEU A 327 17.83 -17.99 12.52
C LEU A 327 19.10 -18.27 13.31
N THR A 328 20.26 -17.97 12.74
CA THR A 328 21.56 -18.14 13.40
C THR A 328 21.68 -17.19 14.59
N ASP A 329 21.24 -15.94 14.44
CA ASP A 329 21.18 -14.95 15.53
C ASP A 329 20.23 -15.37 16.65
N ILE A 330 19.06 -15.94 16.31
CA ILE A 330 18.12 -16.47 17.29
C ILE A 330 18.71 -17.67 18.04
N GLU A 331 19.38 -18.58 17.34
CA GLU A 331 19.98 -19.76 17.94
C GLU A 331 21.16 -19.41 18.83
N THR A 332 22.02 -18.48 18.41
CA THR A 332 23.11 -17.94 19.24
C THR A 332 22.55 -17.22 20.47
N ALA A 333 21.54 -16.35 20.33
CA ALA A 333 20.89 -15.72 21.47
C ALA A 333 20.28 -16.74 22.45
N ARG A 334 19.62 -17.79 21.93
CA ARG A 334 19.04 -18.86 22.74
C ARG A 334 20.10 -19.68 23.48
N THR A 335 21.21 -19.99 22.82
CA THR A 335 22.31 -20.76 23.43
C THR A 335 23.01 -19.95 24.51
N THR A 336 23.29 -18.66 24.27
CA THR A 336 23.80 -17.74 25.29
C THR A 336 22.85 -17.66 26.48
N LEU A 337 21.55 -17.48 26.25
CA LEU A 337 20.53 -17.43 27.30
C LEU A 337 20.52 -18.72 28.14
N ASN A 338 20.53 -19.88 27.50
CA ASN A 338 20.52 -21.18 28.18
C ASN A 338 21.82 -21.42 28.97
N HIS A 339 22.96 -20.98 28.44
CA HIS A 339 24.24 -21.06 29.15
C HIS A 339 24.23 -20.18 30.41
N GLU A 340 23.80 -18.92 30.30
CA GLU A 340 23.70 -18.00 31.44
C GLU A 340 22.69 -18.49 32.48
N PHE A 341 21.53 -19.00 32.06
CA PHE A 341 20.55 -19.62 32.97
C PHE A 341 21.12 -20.81 33.73
N LYS A 342 21.84 -21.71 33.05
CA LYS A 342 22.50 -22.85 33.71
C LYS A 342 23.57 -22.39 34.70
N THR A 343 24.39 -21.41 34.32
CA THR A 343 25.43 -20.85 35.19
C THR A 343 24.82 -20.21 36.44
N ALA A 344 23.73 -19.45 36.29
CA ALA A 344 22.99 -18.89 37.43
C ALA A 344 22.40 -20.00 38.32
N LEU A 345 21.82 -21.05 37.74
CA LEU A 345 21.23 -22.16 38.50
C LEU A 345 22.30 -22.94 39.31
N VAL A 346 23.47 -23.20 38.70
CA VAL A 346 24.60 -23.82 39.38
C VAL A 346 25.12 -22.93 40.52
N GLY A 347 25.16 -21.61 40.30
CA GLY A 347 25.47 -20.63 41.35
C GLY A 347 24.51 -20.75 42.54
N ILE A 348 23.20 -20.78 42.29
CA ILE A 348 22.17 -20.95 43.34
C ILE A 348 22.31 -22.28 44.07
N GLN A 349 22.57 -23.38 43.36
CA GLN A 349 22.70 -24.71 43.97
C GLN A 349 23.93 -24.79 44.90
N LYS A 350 25.07 -24.27 44.45
CA LYS A 350 26.30 -24.21 45.26
C LYS A 350 26.13 -23.33 46.49
N LEU A 351 25.41 -22.21 46.34
CA LEU A 351 25.01 -21.35 47.46
C LEU A 351 24.11 -22.11 48.44
N SER A 352 23.12 -22.88 47.97
CA SER A 352 22.25 -23.70 48.81
C SER A 352 23.02 -24.74 49.65
N GLU A 353 24.04 -25.38 49.06
CA GLU A 353 24.92 -26.30 49.79
C GLU A 353 25.71 -25.58 50.89
N GLN A 354 26.26 -24.39 50.59
CA GLN A 354 26.94 -23.56 51.59
C GLN A 354 26.02 -23.11 52.72
N VAL A 355 24.74 -22.81 52.46
CA VAL A 355 23.76 -22.51 53.52
C VAL A 355 23.58 -23.71 54.42
N ASN A 356 23.41 -24.90 53.84
CA ASN A 356 23.14 -26.12 54.59
C ASN A 356 24.35 -26.55 55.43
N GLU A 357 25.57 -26.26 54.96
CA GLU A 357 26.79 -26.39 55.76
C GLU A 357 26.91 -25.32 56.85
N ALA A 358 26.55 -24.06 56.54
CA ALA A 358 26.59 -22.94 57.48
C ALA A 358 25.51 -23.02 58.56
N ASP A 359 24.36 -23.66 58.33
CA ASP A 359 23.32 -23.90 59.35
C ASP A 359 23.83 -24.79 60.52
N ARG A 360 25.03 -25.37 60.37
CA ARG A 360 25.78 -26.03 61.47
C ARG A 360 26.63 -25.05 62.30
N SER A 361 26.76 -23.77 61.94
CA SER A 361 27.50 -22.73 62.69
C SER A 361 26.77 -21.37 62.73
N TYR A 362 26.55 -20.84 63.93
CA TYR A 362 25.62 -19.73 64.22
C TYR A 362 25.80 -18.40 63.44
N ASP A 363 24.64 -17.90 62.97
CA ASP A 363 24.12 -16.51 62.83
C ASP A 363 24.74 -15.50 61.84
N GLU A 364 26.07 -15.40 61.69
CA GLU A 364 26.66 -14.31 60.87
C GLU A 364 26.78 -14.65 59.37
N GLY A 365 26.95 -15.94 59.05
CA GLY A 365 27.00 -16.43 57.66
C GLY A 365 25.68 -16.30 56.91
N VAL A 366 24.55 -16.42 57.61
CA VAL A 366 23.20 -16.39 56.99
C VAL A 366 22.86 -14.99 56.46
N ARG A 367 23.30 -13.92 57.14
CA ARG A 367 23.07 -12.53 56.70
C ARG A 367 23.88 -12.14 55.48
N VAL A 368 25.17 -12.51 55.45
CA VAL A 368 26.04 -12.28 54.27
C VAL A 368 25.47 -13.02 53.06
N LEU A 369 24.96 -14.22 53.29
CA LEU A 369 24.39 -15.06 52.25
C LEU A 369 23.04 -14.54 51.71
N ALA A 370 22.16 -14.03 52.57
CA ALA A 370 20.92 -13.39 52.11
C ALA A 370 21.19 -12.14 51.24
N ALA A 371 22.24 -11.37 51.57
CA ALA A 371 22.65 -10.22 50.76
C ALA A 371 23.19 -10.64 49.38
N ASP A 372 23.91 -11.77 49.30
CA ASP A 372 24.45 -12.27 48.04
C ASP A 372 23.35 -12.86 47.12
N ILE A 373 22.32 -13.51 47.69
CA ILE A 373 21.12 -13.94 46.96
C ILE A 373 20.41 -12.75 46.33
N HIS A 374 20.21 -11.68 47.10
CA HIS A 374 19.59 -10.46 46.59
C HIS A 374 20.41 -9.85 45.44
N HIS A 375 21.73 -9.84 45.56
CA HIS A 375 22.60 -9.28 44.54
C HIS A 375 22.63 -10.11 43.24
N GLN A 376 22.57 -11.44 43.35
CA GLN A 376 22.45 -12.33 42.18
C GLN A 376 21.08 -12.20 41.51
N ALA A 377 20.00 -12.07 42.29
CA ALA A 377 18.66 -11.85 41.76
C ALA A 377 18.58 -10.51 41.00
N GLU A 378 19.11 -9.42 41.57
CA GLU A 378 19.19 -8.13 40.87
C GLU A 378 20.09 -8.16 39.63
N ARG A 379 21.15 -8.97 39.64
CA ARG A 379 22.00 -9.13 38.46
C ARG A 379 21.27 -9.89 37.35
N LEU A 380 20.51 -10.92 37.71
CA LEU A 380 19.69 -11.67 36.77
C LEU A 380 18.59 -10.77 36.18
N ASP A 381 17.92 -9.98 37.01
CA ASP A 381 16.86 -9.05 36.61
C ASP A 381 17.39 -7.97 35.65
N ARG A 382 18.55 -7.35 35.98
CA ARG A 382 19.22 -6.38 35.09
C ARG A 382 19.67 -6.98 33.76
N LEU A 383 20.07 -8.26 33.73
CA LEU A 383 20.42 -8.94 32.49
C LEU A 383 19.18 -9.23 31.63
N VAL A 384 18.07 -9.62 32.25
CA VAL A 384 16.79 -9.82 31.55
C VAL A 384 16.26 -8.50 31.00
N GLU A 385 16.32 -7.41 31.78
CA GLU A 385 15.93 -6.07 31.30
C GLU A 385 16.86 -5.52 30.22
N GLY A 386 18.16 -5.87 30.23
CA GLY A 386 19.10 -5.45 29.18
C GLY A 386 18.94 -6.19 27.85
N MET A 387 18.22 -7.33 27.85
CA MET A 387 17.96 -8.15 26.66
C MET A 387 16.55 -7.96 26.08
N LEU A 388 15.63 -7.33 26.82
CA LEU A 388 14.29 -6.91 26.36
C LEU A 388 14.33 -5.51 25.76
#